data_AF-A0A7J2HY63-F1
#
_entry.id   AF-A0A7J2HY63-F1
#
_cell.length_a   1.000
_cell.length_b   1.000
_cell.length_c   1.000
_cell.angle_alpha   90.00
_cell.angle_beta   90.00
_cell.angle_gamma   90.00
#
_symmetry.space_group_name_H-M   'P 1'
#
loop_
_entity.id
_entity.type
_entity.pdbx_description
1 polymer ?
#
loop_
_entity_poly.entity_id
_entity_poly.type
_entity_poly.pdbx_seq_one_letter_code
_entity_poly.pdbx_strand_id
1 'polypeptide(L)'
;YVMCRVEEKYYRFSPIKLGHILSIAVDKEHRRKGIATSLMRGAEEGLVGAYGVDVIYLEVRVSNQPAISLYKKLGYNILGIMPRYYSDGEDGYLMVKPISEKADDRLINAVLGYRVRK
;
A
#
# COMPACT_ATOMS: atom_id res chain seq x y z
N TYR A 1 -5.82 1.81 14.80
CA TYR A 1 -5.21 3.03 14.26
C TYR A 1 -4.73 2.76 12.84
N VAL A 2 -4.45 3.82 12.07
CA VAL A 2 -3.76 3.76 10.78
C VAL A 2 -2.74 4.90 10.72
N MET A 3 -1.54 4.63 10.22
CA MET A 3 -0.47 5.59 10.02
C MET A 3 -0.07 5.58 8.55
N CYS A 4 0.03 6.77 7.96
CA CYS A 4 0.45 6.92 6.58
C CYS A 4 1.38 8.12 6.41
N ARG A 5 2.10 8.13 5.28
CA ARG A 5 2.99 9.20 4.87
C ARG A 5 2.81 9.47 3.38
N VAL A 6 3.05 10.72 2.97
CA VAL A 6 3.19 11.08 1.56
C VAL A 6 4.67 11.13 1.19
N GLU A 7 5.01 10.51 0.07
CA GLU A 7 6.33 10.53 -0.53
C GLU A 7 6.25 11.14 -1.92
N GLU A 8 7.28 11.86 -2.35
CA GLU A 8 7.39 12.36 -3.72
C GLU A 8 8.55 11.66 -4.42
N LYS A 9 8.29 11.15 -5.61
CA LYS A 9 9.31 10.58 -6.50
C LYS A 9 9.18 11.21 -7.88
N TYR A 10 10.16 10.98 -8.73
CA TYR A 10 10.15 11.46 -10.11
C TYR A 10 10.14 10.28 -11.07
N TYR A 11 9.25 10.33 -12.06
CA TYR A 11 9.30 9.45 -13.22
C TYR A 11 9.55 10.29 -14.46
N ARG A 12 10.72 10.10 -15.08
CA ARG A 12 11.28 11.00 -16.09
C ARG A 12 11.42 12.42 -15.54
N PHE A 13 10.55 13.34 -15.93
CA PHE A 13 10.53 14.74 -15.49
C PHE A 13 9.24 15.13 -14.77
N SER A 14 8.36 14.15 -14.50
CA SER A 14 7.08 14.39 -13.84
C SER A 14 7.14 13.94 -12.38
N PRO A 15 6.76 14.79 -11.42
CA PRO A 15 6.61 14.37 -10.04
C PRO A 15 5.44 13.40 -9.90
N ILE A 16 5.60 12.42 -9.03
CA ILE A 16 4.61 11.40 -8.67
C ILE A 16 4.53 11.35 -7.16
N LYS A 17 3.32 11.50 -6.64
CA LYS A 17 3.06 11.44 -5.20
C LYS A 17 2.58 10.07 -4.80
N LEU A 18 3.21 9.48 -3.80
CA LEU A 18 2.87 8.16 -3.28
C LEU A 18 2.30 8.29 -1.87
N GLY A 19 1.17 7.63 -1.62
CA GLY A 19 0.65 7.40 -0.28
C GLY A 19 1.18 6.08 0.27
N HIS A 20 1.93 6.11 1.35
CA HIS A 20 2.49 4.91 1.98
C HIS A 20 1.73 4.62 3.27
N ILE A 21 1.05 3.47 3.33
CA ILE A 21 0.43 2.98 4.57
C ILE A 21 1.51 2.25 5.38
N LEU A 22 1.99 2.90 6.44
CA LEU A 22 3.11 2.43 7.25
C LEU A 22 2.69 1.37 8.27
N SER A 23 1.52 1.56 8.89
CA SER A 23 1.01 0.63 9.90
C SER A 23 -0.49 0.77 10.05
N ILE A 24 -1.15 -0.37 10.23
CA ILE A 24 -2.56 -0.45 10.61
C ILE A 24 -2.72 -1.57 11.61
N ALA A 25 -3.47 -1.28 12.68
CA ALA A 25 -3.82 -2.30 13.66
C ALA A 25 -5.23 -2.09 14.19
N VAL A 26 -5.92 -3.20 14.38
CA VAL A 26 -7.18 -3.30 15.11
C VAL A 26 -6.97 -4.31 16.23
N ASP A 27 -7.35 -3.89 17.43
CA ASP A 27 -7.34 -4.73 18.62
C ASP A 27 -8.11 -6.05 18.36
N LYS A 28 -7.61 -7.16 18.90
CA LYS A 28 -8.12 -8.50 18.58
C LYS A 28 -9.62 -8.65 18.87
N GLU A 29 -10.11 -8.06 19.95
CA GLU A 29 -11.52 -8.11 20.37
C GLU A 29 -12.45 -7.27 19.48
N HIS A 30 -11.85 -6.41 18.65
CA HIS A 30 -12.54 -5.47 17.78
C HIS A 30 -12.42 -5.84 16.30
N ARG A 31 -11.76 -6.96 15.97
CA ARG A 31 -11.63 -7.45 14.59
C ARG A 31 -12.97 -7.95 14.04
N ARG A 32 -13.03 -8.09 12.71
CA ARG A 32 -14.20 -8.59 11.94
C ARG A 32 -15.47 -7.73 12.04
N LYS A 33 -15.37 -6.52 12.62
CA LYS A 33 -16.43 -5.50 12.71
C LYS A 33 -16.30 -4.39 11.64
N GLY A 34 -15.50 -4.60 10.59
CA GLY A 34 -15.29 -3.61 9.53
C GLY A 34 -14.34 -2.45 9.86
N ILE A 35 -13.82 -2.37 11.09
CA ILE A 35 -12.99 -1.24 11.55
C ILE A 35 -11.74 -1.01 10.67
N ALA A 36 -11.03 -2.08 10.30
CA ALA A 36 -9.86 -1.96 9.44
C ALA A 36 -10.21 -1.39 8.05
N THR A 37 -11.37 -1.77 7.50
CA THR A 37 -11.89 -1.22 6.25
C THR A 37 -12.16 0.28 6.38
N SER A 38 -12.82 0.71 7.47
CA SER A 38 -13.10 2.13 7.71
C SER A 38 -11.83 2.95 7.90
N LEU A 39 -10.85 2.41 8.64
CA LEU A 39 -9.54 3.06 8.83
C LEU A 39 -8.80 3.22 7.50
N MET A 40 -8.74 2.17 6.67
CA MET A 40 -8.10 2.25 5.36
C MET A 40 -8.80 3.26 4.45
N ARG A 41 -10.14 3.26 4.38
CA ARG A 41 -10.89 4.23 3.56
C ARG A 41 -10.62 5.66 3.99
N GLY A 42 -10.65 5.95 5.30
CA GLY A 42 -10.34 7.29 5.80
C GLY A 42 -8.90 7.71 5.48
N ALA A 43 -7.93 6.79 5.55
CA ALA A 43 -6.55 7.07 5.14
C ALA A 43 -6.44 7.33 3.64
N GLU A 44 -7.10 6.52 2.79
CA GLU A 44 -7.15 6.71 1.34
C GLU A 44 -7.79 8.06 0.98
N GLU A 45 -8.94 8.38 1.56
CA GLU A 45 -9.63 9.66 1.36
C GLU A 45 -8.76 10.85 1.76
N GLY A 46 -8.05 10.77 2.90
CA GLY A 46 -7.13 11.81 3.33
C GLY A 46 -5.91 11.97 2.40
N LEU A 47 -5.28 10.86 2.01
CA LEU A 47 -4.13 10.85 1.09
C LEU A 47 -4.51 11.43 -0.27
N VAL A 48 -5.67 11.05 -0.80
CA VAL A 48 -6.15 11.52 -2.11
C VAL A 48 -6.63 12.96 -2.03
N GLY A 49 -7.53 13.27 -1.09
CA GLY A 49 -8.17 14.58 -1.00
C GLY A 49 -7.23 15.71 -0.59
N ALA A 50 -6.34 15.48 0.38
CA ALA A 50 -5.46 16.54 0.90
C ALA A 50 -4.14 16.66 0.13
N TYR A 51 -3.63 15.55 -0.43
CA TYR A 51 -2.29 15.53 -1.03
C TYR A 51 -2.26 15.19 -2.52
N GLY A 52 -3.35 14.66 -3.08
CA GLY A 52 -3.43 14.28 -4.48
C GLY A 52 -2.43 13.18 -4.85
N VAL A 53 -2.35 12.11 -4.04
CA VAL A 53 -1.46 10.98 -4.34
C VAL A 53 -1.90 10.24 -5.60
N ASP A 54 -0.94 9.82 -6.41
CA ASP A 54 -1.15 9.07 -7.66
C ASP A 54 -1.25 7.57 -7.42
N VAL A 55 -0.56 7.05 -6.40
CA VAL A 55 -0.51 5.63 -6.04
C VAL A 55 -0.52 5.50 -4.53
N ILE A 56 -1.26 4.53 -3.99
CA ILE A 56 -1.15 4.12 -2.59
C ILE A 56 -0.51 2.74 -2.52
N TYR A 57 0.43 2.54 -1.60
CA TYR A 57 1.10 1.26 -1.43
C TYR A 57 1.31 0.88 0.04
N LEU A 58 1.54 -0.42 0.26
CA LEU A 58 1.79 -1.01 1.56
C LEU A 58 2.55 -2.32 1.46
N GLU A 59 3.18 -2.71 2.57
CA GLU A 59 3.83 -3.99 2.76
C GLU A 59 3.00 -4.90 3.68
N VAL A 60 2.91 -6.18 3.33
CA VAL A 60 2.18 -7.16 4.14
C VAL A 60 2.88 -8.52 4.14
N ARG A 61 2.99 -9.16 5.31
CA ARG A 61 3.49 -10.54 5.45
C ARG A 61 2.75 -11.47 4.51
N VAL A 62 3.49 -12.33 3.80
CA VAL A 62 2.89 -13.31 2.88
C VAL A 62 1.95 -14.28 3.60
N SER A 63 2.19 -14.55 4.89
CA SER A 63 1.32 -15.37 5.74
C SER A 63 0.04 -14.68 6.21
N ASN A 64 -0.06 -13.34 6.13
CA ASN A 64 -1.17 -12.58 6.69
C ASN A 64 -2.38 -12.53 5.74
N GLN A 65 -2.99 -13.70 5.51
CA GLN A 65 -4.13 -13.90 4.64
C GLN A 65 -5.34 -12.99 4.94
N PRO A 66 -5.69 -12.69 6.21
CA PRO A 66 -6.76 -11.75 6.52
C PRO A 66 -6.49 -10.33 6.01
N ALA A 67 -5.26 -9.82 6.19
CA ALA A 67 -4.89 -8.48 5.72
C ALA A 67 -4.80 -8.43 4.19
N ILE A 68 -4.17 -9.43 3.57
CA ILE A 68 -4.10 -9.53 2.10
C ILE A 68 -5.50 -9.53 1.49
N SER A 69 -6.43 -10.29 2.08
CA SER A 69 -7.84 -10.34 1.63
C SER A 69 -8.55 -9.00 1.80
N LEU A 70 -8.28 -8.26 2.89
CA LEU A 70 -8.79 -6.91 3.08
C LEU A 70 -8.29 -5.97 1.98
N TYR A 71 -6.98 -5.94 1.73
CA TYR A 71 -6.38 -5.04 0.74
C TYR A 71 -6.85 -5.37 -0.68
N LYS A 72 -6.95 -6.65 -1.06
CA LYS A 72 -7.54 -7.04 -2.34
C LYS A 72 -8.97 -6.52 -2.52
N LYS A 73 -9.81 -6.63 -1.49
CA LYS A 73 -11.19 -6.08 -1.50
C LYS A 73 -11.23 -4.56 -1.61
N LEU A 74 -10.18 -3.87 -1.17
CA LEU A 74 -10.04 -2.41 -1.30
C LEU A 74 -9.42 -1.97 -2.63
N GLY A 75 -9.09 -2.92 -3.52
CA GLY A 75 -8.57 -2.63 -4.86
C GLY A 75 -7.03 -2.63 -4.95
N TYR A 76 -6.32 -3.14 -3.94
CA TYR A 76 -4.87 -3.31 -4.02
C TYR A 76 -4.51 -4.59 -4.75
N ASN A 77 -3.47 -4.52 -5.57
CA ASN A 77 -2.87 -5.64 -6.28
C ASN A 77 -1.46 -5.90 -5.78
N ILE A 78 -1.00 -7.15 -5.86
CA ILE A 78 0.38 -7.50 -5.51
C ILE A 78 1.30 -7.05 -6.65
N LEU A 79 2.24 -6.16 -6.35
CA LEU A 79 3.28 -5.75 -7.30
C LEU A 79 4.41 -6.78 -7.37
N GLY A 80 4.76 -7.39 -6.24
CA GLY A 80 5.74 -8.47 -6.16
C GLY A 80 6.14 -8.82 -4.73
N ILE A 81 7.14 -9.71 -4.61
CA ILE A 81 7.64 -10.21 -3.32
C ILE A 81 8.89 -9.42 -2.90
N MET A 82 8.93 -9.00 -1.64
CA MET A 82 10.10 -8.45 -0.96
C MET A 82 10.71 -9.55 -0.09
N PRO A 83 11.83 -10.17 -0.52
CA PRO A 83 12.41 -11.30 0.19
C PRO A 83 12.98 -10.89 1.54
N ARG A 84 12.71 -11.68 2.59
CA ARG A 84 13.21 -11.46 3.96
C ARG A 84 12.98 -10.02 4.45
N TYR A 85 11.84 -9.45 4.08
CA TYR A 85 11.51 -8.07 4.40
C TYR A 85 11.28 -7.86 5.90
N TYR A 86 10.69 -8.84 6.57
CA TYR A 86 10.48 -8.79 8.01
C TYR A 86 11.72 -9.30 8.76
N SER A 87 11.92 -8.81 9.99
CA SER A 87 13.12 -9.07 10.80
C SER A 87 13.34 -10.54 11.17
N ASP A 88 12.27 -11.34 11.14
CA ASP A 88 12.29 -12.79 11.33
C ASP A 88 12.64 -13.56 10.04
N GLY A 89 12.93 -12.86 8.95
CA GLY A 89 13.24 -13.44 7.66
C GLY A 89 12.02 -13.78 6.81
N GLU A 90 10.79 -13.47 7.26
CA GLU A 90 9.60 -13.67 6.43
C GLU A 90 9.58 -12.70 5.25
N ASP A 91 9.13 -13.21 4.11
CA ASP A 91 8.86 -12.41 2.92
C ASP A 91 7.64 -11.49 3.13
N GLY A 92 7.63 -10.36 2.43
CA GLY A 92 6.48 -9.47 2.34
C GLY A 92 5.99 -9.35 0.90
N TYR A 93 4.69 -9.16 0.71
CA TYR A 93 4.18 -8.61 -0.53
C TYR A 93 4.24 -7.08 -0.48
N LEU A 94 4.70 -6.46 -1.56
CA LEU A 94 4.41 -5.05 -1.82
C LEU A 94 3.10 -5.01 -2.60
N MET A 95 2.08 -4.37 -2.02
CA MET A 95 0.78 -4.19 -2.64
C MET A 95 0.56 -2.73 -3.02
N VAL A 96 -0.07 -2.49 -4.17
CA VAL A 96 -0.28 -1.16 -4.75
C VAL A 96 -1.73 -0.97 -5.20
N LYS A 97 -2.22 0.25 -5.10
CA LYS A 97 -3.51 0.70 -5.62
C LYS A 97 -3.26 1.97 -6.46
N PRO A 98 -3.37 1.89 -7.79
CA PRO A 98 -3.35 3.08 -8.65
C PRO A 98 -4.54 3.97 -8.32
N ILE A 99 -4.33 5.28 -8.23
CA ILE A 99 -5.38 6.28 -7.94
C ILE A 99 -5.61 7.18 -9.14
N SER A 100 -4.55 7.74 -9.71
CA SER A 100 -4.65 8.65 -10.87
C SER A 100 -4.47 7.90 -12.19
N GLU A 101 -5.01 8.44 -13.28
CA GLU A 101 -4.83 7.87 -14.63
C GLU A 101 -3.35 7.81 -15.06
N LYS A 102 -2.48 8.60 -14.42
CA LYS A 102 -1.04 8.60 -14.67
C LYS A 102 -0.35 7.35 -14.13
N ALA A 103 -0.94 6.69 -13.14
CA ALA A 103 -0.36 5.57 -12.42
C ALA A 103 -0.50 4.24 -13.17
N ASP A 104 0.07 4.17 -14.38
CA ASP A 104 0.14 2.93 -15.15
C ASP A 104 1.19 1.95 -14.58
N ASP A 105 1.15 0.71 -15.07
CA ASP A 105 2.08 -0.33 -14.64
C ASP A 105 3.54 0.04 -14.88
N ARG A 106 3.86 0.78 -15.95
CA ARG A 106 5.24 1.16 -16.27
C ARG A 106 5.78 2.15 -15.23
N LEU A 107 4.97 3.13 -14.88
CA LEU A 107 5.29 4.12 -13.86
C LEU A 107 5.44 3.48 -12.50
N ILE A 108 4.46 2.65 -12.08
CA ILE A 108 4.49 1.95 -10.80
C ILE A 108 5.75 1.08 -10.69
N ASN A 109 6.07 0.29 -11.73
CA ASN A 109 7.28 -0.52 -11.74
C ASN A 109 8.57 0.34 -11.68
N ALA A 110 8.58 1.52 -12.30
CA ALA A 110 9.75 2.40 -12.24
C ALA A 110 9.96 3.00 -10.84
N VAL A 111 8.89 3.36 -10.12
CA VAL A 111 8.99 4.06 -8.82
C VAL A 111 8.96 3.13 -7.59
N LEU A 112 8.46 1.90 -7.74
CA LEU A 112 8.34 0.92 -6.65
C LEU A 112 8.89 -0.47 -6.99
N GLY A 113 9.05 -0.82 -8.26
CA GLY A 113 9.41 -2.17 -8.70
C GLY A 113 10.81 -2.63 -8.25
N TYR A 114 11.75 -1.72 -8.03
CA TYR A 114 13.09 -2.05 -7.51
C TYR A 114 13.07 -2.69 -6.12
N ARG A 115 11.94 -2.61 -5.40
CA ARG A 115 11.77 -3.18 -4.06
C ARG A 115 11.40 -4.66 -4.09
N VAL A 116 10.95 -5.17 -5.23
CA VAL A 116 10.38 -6.52 -5.35
C VAL A 116 11.14 -7.39 -6.34
N ARG A 117 11.03 -8.69 -6.14
CA ARG A 117 11.30 -9.70 -7.16
C ARG A 117 9.97 -10.06 -7.83
N LYS A 118 10.04 -10.30 -9.14
CA LYS A 118 8.93 -10.86 -9.92
C LYS A 118 8.78 -12.35 -9.64
#